data_AF-A0A536BYY1-F1
#
_entry.id   AF-A0A536BYY1-F1
#
_cell.length_a   1.000
_cell.length_b   1.000
_cell.length_c   1.000
_cell.angle_alpha   90.00
_cell.angle_beta   90.00
_cell.angle_gamma   90.00
#
_symmetry.space_group_name_H-M   'P 1'
#
loop_
_entity.id
_entity.type
_entity.pdbx_description
1 polymer ?
#
loop_
_entity_poly.entity_id
_entity_poly.type
_entity_poly.pdbx_seq_one_letter_code
_entity_poly.pdbx_strand_id
1 'polypeptide(L)'
;MWTNTLKPYDILSEDQVQQIHDHAMQILQEIGVDFLYPRALDTFRRAGLTIEDSRVHFEPAFIEEQIKKVPEMFEVQARNPK
;
A
#
# COMPACT_ATOMS: atom_id res chain seq x y z
N MET A 1 23.44 16.67 12.90
CA MET A 1 22.21 15.89 12.69
C MET A 1 22.49 14.50 13.24
N TRP A 2 21.73 14.05 14.24
CA TRP A 2 21.90 12.70 14.78
C TRP A 2 21.21 11.71 13.85
N THR A 3 21.94 10.70 13.38
CA THR A 3 21.41 9.61 12.58
C THR A 3 21.52 8.34 13.41
N ASN A 4 20.41 7.64 13.61
CA ASN A 4 20.44 6.34 14.26
C ASN A 4 21.23 5.36 13.38
N THR A 5 22.36 4.86 13.87
CA THR A 5 23.20 3.89 13.16
C THR A 5 22.86 2.44 13.51
N LEU A 6 21.92 2.21 14.43
CA LEU A 6 21.48 0.87 14.81
C LEU A 6 20.53 0.32 13.76
N LYS A 7 20.70 -0.97 13.44
CA LYS A 7 19.75 -1.68 12.58
C LYS A 7 18.41 -1.83 13.31
N PRO A 8 17.28 -1.75 12.58
CA PRO A 8 15.99 -2.18 13.10
C PRO A 8 16.06 -3.63 13.60
N TYR A 9 15.21 -3.97 14.58
CA TYR A 9 15.08 -5.34 15.03
C TYR A 9 14.10 -6.07 14.13
N ASP A 10 14.58 -7.12 13.46
CA ASP A 10 13.75 -8.02 12.65
C ASP A 10 13.12 -9.07 13.58
N ILE A 11 11.92 -8.75 14.07
CA ILE A 11 11.20 -9.61 15.03
C ILE A 11 10.52 -10.79 14.32
N LEU A 12 10.20 -10.61 13.04
CA LEU A 12 9.55 -11.61 12.19
C LEU A 12 10.57 -12.25 11.25
N SER A 13 10.44 -13.54 11.01
CA SER A 13 11.19 -14.20 9.93
C SER A 13 10.65 -13.78 8.56
N GLU A 14 11.45 -13.98 7.51
CA GLU A 14 11.03 -13.73 6.12
C GLU A 14 9.74 -14.48 5.78
N ASP A 15 9.63 -15.75 6.18
CA ASP A 15 8.42 -16.56 6.00
C ASP A 15 7.18 -15.99 6.71
N GLN A 16 7.36 -15.38 7.89
CA GLN A 16 6.27 -14.75 8.63
C GLN A 16 5.82 -13.46 7.95
N VAL A 17 6.77 -12.68 7.43
CA VAL A 17 6.46 -11.48 6.64
C VAL A 17 5.69 -11.86 5.37
N GLN A 18 6.13 -12.91 4.67
CA GLN A 18 5.46 -13.39 3.47
C GLN A 18 4.03 -13.87 3.78
N GLN A 19 3.81 -14.61 4.88
CA GLN A 19 2.47 -15.01 5.31
C GLN A 19 1.55 -13.81 5.56
N ILE A 20 2.04 -12.77 6.22
CA ILE A 20 1.26 -11.54 6.44
C ILE A 20 0.93 -10.87 5.11
N HIS A 21 1.89 -10.80 4.19
CA HIS A 21 1.69 -10.23 2.87
C HIS A 21 0.61 -10.99 2.09
N ASP A 22 0.71 -12.31 2.01
CA ASP A 22 -0.23 -13.16 1.27
C ASP A 22 -1.66 -13.05 1.83
N HIS A 23 -1.80 -13.06 3.17
CA HIS A 23 -3.10 -12.85 3.80
C HIS A 23 -3.65 -11.44 3.60
N ALA A 24 -2.81 -10.41 3.60
CA ALA A 24 -3.24 -9.06 3.28
C ALA A 24 -3.75 -8.97 1.82
N MET A 25 -3.07 -9.63 0.88
CA MET A 25 -3.51 -9.70 -0.52
C MET A 25 -4.86 -10.43 -0.65
N GLN A 26 -5.04 -11.54 0.06
CA GLN A 26 -6.31 -12.27 0.11
C GLN A 26 -7.45 -11.38 0.64
N ILE A 27 -7.22 -10.64 1.73
CA ILE A 27 -8.23 -9.71 2.28
C ILE A 27 -8.60 -8.64 1.25
N LEU A 28 -7.61 -8.04 0.59
CA LEU A 28 -7.86 -6.98 -0.41
C LEU A 28 -8.61 -7.50 -1.64
N GLN A 29 -8.40 -8.76 -2.03
CA GLN A 29 -9.09 -9.39 -3.15
C GLN A 29 -10.50 -9.85 -2.77
N GLU A 30 -10.64 -10.64 -1.69
CA GLU A 30 -11.90 -11.29 -1.32
C GLU A 30 -12.84 -10.35 -0.56
N ILE A 31 -12.32 -9.56 0.38
CA ILE A 31 -13.12 -8.70 1.25
C ILE A 31 -13.20 -7.28 0.69
N GLY A 32 -12.10 -6.76 0.15
CA GLY A 32 -12.02 -5.38 -0.36
C GLY A 32 -12.03 -4.31 0.73
N VAL A 33 -12.11 -3.04 0.33
CA VAL A 33 -12.08 -1.87 1.23
C VAL A 33 -13.14 -0.85 0.81
N ASP A 34 -13.84 -0.28 1.78
CA ASP A 34 -14.82 0.78 1.54
C ASP A 34 -14.15 2.16 1.38
N PHE A 35 -14.32 2.77 0.22
CA PHE A 35 -13.92 4.13 -0.08
C PHE A 35 -15.16 5.04 -0.10
N LEU A 36 -15.38 5.77 0.99
CA LEU A 36 -16.53 6.66 1.15
C LEU A 36 -16.43 7.96 0.34
N TYR A 37 -15.28 8.23 -0.30
CA TYR A 37 -15.08 9.43 -1.08
C TYR A 37 -15.33 9.17 -2.59
N PRO A 38 -16.34 9.80 -3.21
CA PRO A 38 -16.75 9.46 -4.59
C PRO A 38 -15.64 9.59 -5.64
N ARG A 39 -14.78 10.61 -5.51
CA ARG A 39 -13.66 10.83 -6.44
C ARG A 39 -12.59 9.73 -6.37
N ALA A 40 -12.45 9.07 -5.21
CA ALA A 40 -11.58 7.90 -5.09
C ALA A 40 -12.15 6.74 -5.92
N LEU A 41 -13.46 6.48 -5.80
CA LEU A 41 -14.14 5.46 -6.60
C LEU A 41 -13.98 5.72 -8.10
N ASP A 42 -14.14 6.95 -8.57
CA ASP A 42 -13.92 7.30 -9.99
C ASP A 42 -12.48 7.05 -10.46
N THR A 43 -11.51 7.17 -9.56
CA THR A 43 -10.11 6.86 -9.88
C THR A 43 -9.90 5.37 -10.02
N PHE A 44 -10.50 4.57 -9.13
CA PHE A 44 -10.44 3.11 -9.20
C PHE A 44 -11.23 2.53 -10.39
N ARG A 45 -12.38 3.11 -10.76
CA ARG A 45 -13.13 2.73 -11.97
C ARG A 45 -12.27 2.93 -13.23
N ARG A 46 -11.56 4.06 -13.32
CA ARG A 46 -10.66 4.35 -14.45
C ARG A 46 -9.45 3.43 -14.48
N ALA A 47 -9.02 2.93 -13.33
CA ALA A 47 -7.98 1.91 -13.23
C ALA A 47 -8.48 0.48 -13.57
N GLY A 48 -9.78 0.30 -13.83
CA GLY A 48 -10.36 -0.99 -14.20
C GLY A 48 -10.62 -1.93 -13.02
N LEU A 49 -10.68 -1.40 -11.78
CA LEU A 49 -10.95 -2.21 -10.60
C LEU A 49 -12.44 -2.49 -10.43
N THR A 50 -12.74 -3.63 -9.81
CA THR A 50 -14.10 -4.04 -9.45
C THR A 50 -14.57 -3.23 -8.24
N ILE A 51 -15.73 -2.60 -8.38
CA ILE A 51 -16.35 -1.79 -7.33
C ILE A 51 -17.79 -2.22 -7.12
N GLU A 52 -18.13 -2.55 -5.88
CA GLU A 52 -19.47 -2.86 -5.40
C GLU A 52 -19.93 -1.73 -4.48
N ASP A 53 -20.80 -0.85 -4.97
CA ASP A 53 -21.21 0.39 -4.31
C ASP A 53 -20.02 1.30 -3.92
N SER A 54 -19.59 1.24 -2.66
CA SER A 54 -18.42 1.94 -2.11
C SER A 54 -17.21 1.04 -1.90
N ARG A 55 -17.34 -0.26 -2.10
CA ARG A 55 -16.32 -1.26 -1.83
C ARG A 55 -15.48 -1.52 -3.06
N VAL A 56 -14.17 -1.45 -2.91
CA VAL A 56 -13.22 -1.71 -3.99
C VAL A 56 -12.46 -2.99 -3.69
N HIS A 57 -12.44 -3.89 -4.67
CA HIS A 57 -11.66 -5.13 -4.63
C HIS A 57 -10.38 -4.95 -5.44
N PHE A 58 -9.27 -5.45 -4.91
CA PHE A 58 -7.96 -5.30 -5.51
C PHE A 58 -7.35 -6.66 -5.86
N GLU A 59 -7.03 -6.84 -7.13
CA GLU A 59 -6.22 -7.98 -7.55
C GLU A 59 -4.77 -7.81 -7.05
N PRO A 60 -4.14 -8.87 -6.50
CA PRO A 60 -2.77 -8.79 -5.99
C PRO A 60 -1.77 -8.23 -7.01
N ALA A 61 -1.90 -8.64 -8.28
CA ALA A 61 -1.07 -8.15 -9.37
C ALA A 61 -1.16 -6.63 -9.57
N PHE A 62 -2.35 -6.04 -9.40
CA PHE A 62 -2.52 -4.59 -9.49
C PHE A 62 -1.77 -3.88 -8.36
N ILE A 63 -1.86 -4.40 -7.14
CA ILE A 63 -1.19 -3.83 -5.96
C ILE A 63 0.33 -3.89 -6.14
N GLU A 64 0.88 -5.04 -6.55
CA GLU A 64 2.30 -5.19 -6.83
C GLU A 64 2.80 -4.21 -7.91
N GLU A 65 2.03 -4.02 -8.98
CA GLU A 65 2.36 -3.04 -10.02
C GLU A 65 2.38 -1.61 -9.49
N GLN A 66 1.44 -1.25 -8.61
CA GLN A 66 1.43 0.09 -8.02
C GLN A 66 2.60 0.29 -7.04
N ILE A 67 2.94 -0.71 -6.22
CA ILE A 67 4.07 -0.65 -5.28
C ILE A 67 5.39 -0.39 -6.03
N LYS A 68 5.58 -1.01 -7.20
CA LYS A 68 6.78 -0.80 -8.05
C LYS A 68 6.95 0.64 -8.55
N LYS A 69 5.88 1.44 -8.57
CA LYS A 69 5.94 2.86 -8.97
C LYS A 69 6.38 3.78 -7.83
N VAL A 70 6.42 3.27 -6.61
CA VAL A 70 6.75 4.06 -5.41
C VAL A 70 8.27 4.17 -5.27
N PRO A 71 8.83 5.39 -5.07
CA PRO A 71 10.24 5.54 -4.78
C PRO A 71 10.57 4.98 -3.39
N GLU A 72 11.72 4.31 -3.25
CA GLU A 72 12.20 3.79 -1.96
C GLU A 72 12.42 4.90 -0.93
N MET A 73 12.92 6.06 -1.38
CA MET A 73 13.13 7.24 -0.57
C MET A 73 12.77 8.49 -1.35
N PHE A 74 12.19 9.47 -0.67
CA PHE A 74 11.95 10.81 -1.21
C PHE A 74 12.23 11.87 -0.15
N GLU A 75 12.64 13.06 -0.59
CA GLU A 75 12.95 14.16 0.31
C GLU A 75 11.65 14.90 0.69
N VAL A 76 11.38 15.00 1.99
CA VAL A 76 10.27 15.80 2.50
C VAL A 76 10.76 17.22 2.76
N GLN A 77 10.32 18.16 1.92
CA GLN A 77 10.73 19.56 2.01
C GLN A 77 10.12 20.23 3.25
N ALA A 78 10.98 20.76 4.12
CA ALA A 78 10.55 21.54 5.28
C ALA A 78 10.30 23.01 4.89
N ARG A 79 9.44 23.70 5.66
CA ARG A 79 9.17 25.15 5.46
C ARG A 79 10.47 25.98 5.52
N ASN A 80 11.43 25.57 6.34
CA ASN A 80 12.78 26.09 6.33
C ASN A 80 13.72 24.96 5.89
N PRO A 81 14.41 25.08 4.75
CA PRO A 81 15.30 24.04 4.23
C PRO A 81 16.66 23.96 4.96
N LYS A 82 16.86 24.76 6.03
CA LYS A 82 18.03 24.74 6.89
C LYS A 82 17.74 24.11 8.23
#